data_AF-A0AB39V2I8-F1
#
_entry.id   AF-A0AB39V2I8-F1
#
_cell.length_a   1.000
_cell.length_b   1.000
_cell.length_c   1.000
_cell.angle_alpha   90.00
_cell.angle_beta   90.00
_cell.angle_gamma   90.00
#
_symmetry.space_group_name_H-M   'P 1'
#
loop_
_entity.id
_entity.type
_entity.pdbx_description
1 polymer ?
#
loop_
_entity_poly.entity_id
_entity_poly.type
_entity_poly.pdbx_seq_one_letter_code
_entity_poly.pdbx_strand_id
1 'polypeptide(L)'
;MKKIFLFICLILMFISCGKFDRKKYSKKDLKKLDFSKNYDFKHKEAVIGNSDYFEWNLECEKLNCNISYLNGVKKYSRKIVLKDYKQKNNIIKKIINGMKNPNENVVIDDHYPESKIIIYDKNEHYSFDSNVENKEFYKILDNLLGENHERLLEKL
;
A
#
# COMPACT_ATOMS: atom_id res chain seq x y z
N MET A 1 -39.80 15.40 -26.43
CA MET A 1 -38.81 16.08 -25.55
C MET A 1 -38.33 15.23 -24.36
N LYS A 2 -39.18 14.43 -23.69
CA LYS A 2 -38.76 13.58 -22.55
C LYS A 2 -37.74 12.45 -22.89
N LYS A 3 -37.83 11.86 -24.09
CA LYS A 3 -36.93 10.75 -24.51
C LYS A 3 -35.48 11.18 -24.79
N ILE A 4 -35.29 12.42 -25.28
CA ILE A 4 -33.95 12.97 -25.56
C ILE A 4 -33.23 13.32 -24.25
N PHE A 5 -33.95 13.85 -23.26
CA PHE A 5 -33.40 14.17 -21.95
C PHE A 5 -32.93 12.90 -21.21
N LEU A 6 -33.67 11.80 -21.32
CA LEU A 6 -33.28 10.52 -20.73
C LEU A 6 -31.98 9.96 -21.33
N PHE A 7 -31.81 10.11 -22.65
CA PHE A 7 -30.60 9.68 -23.36
C PHE A 7 -29.37 10.50 -22.96
N ILE A 8 -29.52 11.81 -22.76
CA ILE A 8 -28.43 12.68 -22.30
C ILE A 8 -28.03 12.33 -20.85
N CYS A 9 -28.99 12.06 -19.97
CA CYS A 9 -28.69 11.59 -18.60
C CYS A 9 -27.96 10.25 -18.58
N LEU A 10 -28.34 9.30 -19.45
CA LEU A 10 -27.66 8.01 -19.57
C LEU A 10 -26.22 8.16 -20.06
N ILE A 11 -25.96 9.02 -21.04
CA ILE A 11 -24.61 9.29 -21.55
C ILE A 11 -23.73 9.97 -20.48
N LEU A 12 -24.30 10.88 -19.67
CA LEU A 12 -23.60 11.52 -18.56
C LEU A 12 -23.21 10.53 -17.45
N MET A 13 -23.98 9.47 -17.22
CA MET A 13 -23.62 8.41 -16.25
C MET A 13 -22.41 7.57 -16.70
N PHE A 14 -22.14 7.46 -18.01
CA PHE A 14 -20.95 6.78 -18.51
C PHE A 14 -19.67 7.62 -18.39
N ILE A 15 -19.79 8.96 -18.29
CA ILE A 15 -18.65 9.87 -18.11
C ILE A 15 -18.24 9.95 -16.63
N SER A 16 -19.15 9.69 -15.67
CA SER A 16 -18.81 9.66 -14.24
C SER A 16 -18.14 8.37 -13.78
N CYS A 17 -18.01 7.36 -14.65
CA CYS A 17 -17.11 6.23 -14.43
C CYS A 17 -15.78 6.52 -15.13
N GLY A 18 -15.19 7.69 -14.83
CA GLY A 18 -13.79 7.92 -15.11
C GLY A 18 -13.02 6.81 -14.41
N LYS A 19 -12.47 5.87 -15.18
CA LYS A 19 -11.41 5.01 -14.68
C LYS A 19 -10.41 5.98 -14.07
N PHE A 20 -10.36 6.01 -12.73
CA PHE A 20 -9.32 6.75 -12.03
C PHE A 20 -8.07 5.97 -12.40
N ASP A 21 -7.44 6.37 -13.52
CA ASP A 21 -6.19 5.80 -13.99
C ASP A 21 -5.24 6.02 -12.82
N ARG A 22 -5.09 4.99 -11.99
CA ARG A 22 -4.29 5.05 -10.77
C ARG A 22 -2.88 5.25 -11.25
N LYS A 23 -2.47 6.51 -11.30
CA LYS A 23 -1.15 6.91 -11.76
C LYS A 23 -0.14 6.15 -10.92
N LYS A 24 0.70 5.36 -11.58
CA LYS A 24 1.83 4.69 -10.95
C LYS A 24 2.91 5.74 -10.70
N TYR A 25 3.24 5.95 -9.43
CA TYR A 25 4.24 6.94 -9.02
C TYR A 25 5.59 6.25 -8.80
N SER A 26 6.65 6.92 -9.24
CA SER A 26 8.04 6.50 -9.03
C SER A 26 8.59 7.10 -7.73
N LYS A 27 9.73 6.61 -7.23
CA LYS A 27 10.42 7.22 -6.08
C LYS A 27 10.71 8.72 -6.27
N LYS A 28 10.91 9.18 -7.51
CA LYS A 28 11.10 10.62 -7.82
C LYS A 28 9.86 11.46 -7.52
N ASP A 29 8.69 10.84 -7.56
CA ASP A 29 7.41 11.47 -7.25
C ASP A 29 7.13 11.58 -5.76
N LEU A 30 7.98 11.03 -4.88
CA LEU A 30 7.92 11.29 -3.44
C LEU A 30 7.90 12.80 -3.13
N LYS A 31 8.57 13.61 -3.96
CA LYS A 31 8.58 15.08 -3.83
C LYS A 31 7.20 15.73 -4.04
N LYS A 32 6.23 15.01 -4.61
CA LYS A 32 4.85 15.48 -4.83
C LYS A 32 3.93 15.27 -3.64
N LEU A 33 4.37 14.48 -2.64
CA LEU A 33 3.61 14.24 -1.42
C LEU A 33 3.78 15.42 -0.46
N ASP A 34 2.67 16.07 -0.12
CA ASP A 34 2.63 17.09 0.91
C ASP A 34 2.39 16.46 2.28
N PHE A 35 3.48 16.12 2.97
CA PHE A 35 3.42 15.48 4.29
C PHE A 35 2.79 16.36 5.39
N SER A 36 2.46 17.63 5.12
CA SER A 36 1.66 18.43 6.07
C SER A 36 0.19 18.00 6.13
N LYS A 37 -0.32 17.33 5.10
CA LYS A 37 -1.73 16.88 5.00
C LYS A 37 -2.07 15.64 5.82
N ASN A 38 -1.08 14.99 6.43
CA ASN A 38 -1.29 13.87 7.37
C ASN A 38 -2.05 12.66 6.76
N TYR A 39 -1.72 12.30 5.52
CA TYR A 39 -2.37 11.22 4.76
C TYR A 39 -2.52 9.90 5.49
N ASP A 40 -3.58 9.19 5.18
CA ASP A 40 -3.75 7.78 5.51
C ASP A 40 -3.02 6.91 4.48
N PHE A 41 -2.68 5.69 4.87
CA PHE A 41 -1.98 4.80 3.96
C PHE A 41 -2.31 3.33 4.20
N LYS A 42 -2.13 2.55 3.14
CA LYS A 42 -2.17 1.10 3.15
C LYS A 42 -0.94 0.59 2.45
N HIS A 43 -0.12 -0.17 3.14
CA HIS A 43 1.02 -0.85 2.56
C HIS A 43 0.82 -2.35 2.62
N LYS A 44 1.11 -3.00 1.50
CA LYS A 44 1.06 -4.44 1.30
C LYS A 44 2.44 -4.88 0.83
N GLU A 45 2.93 -5.95 1.45
CA GLU A 45 4.10 -6.70 1.02
C GLU A 45 3.65 -8.16 0.84
N ALA A 46 3.47 -8.58 -0.40
CA ALA A 46 3.09 -9.94 -0.74
C ALA A 46 4.22 -10.66 -1.45
N VAL A 47 4.29 -11.97 -1.22
CA VAL A 47 5.20 -12.86 -1.93
C VAL A 47 4.40 -14.05 -2.43
N ILE A 48 4.56 -14.33 -3.73
CA ILE A 48 3.92 -15.43 -4.43
C ILE A 48 5.04 -16.44 -4.74
N GLY A 49 5.13 -17.51 -3.95
CA GLY A 49 6.01 -18.64 -4.25
C GLY A 49 5.32 -19.68 -5.13
N ASN A 50 6.03 -20.75 -5.50
CA ASN A 50 5.57 -21.85 -6.37
C ASN A 50 4.30 -22.61 -5.90
N SER A 51 3.66 -22.21 -4.78
CA SER A 51 2.34 -22.64 -4.29
C SER A 51 1.88 -21.87 -3.04
N ASP A 52 2.77 -21.13 -2.37
CA ASP A 52 2.47 -20.39 -1.14
C ASP A 52 2.29 -18.89 -1.39
N TYR A 53 1.19 -18.36 -0.86
CA TYR A 53 0.92 -16.92 -0.82
C TYR A 53 1.09 -16.44 0.61
N PHE A 54 1.99 -15.48 0.84
CA PHE A 54 2.03 -14.77 2.11
C PHE A 54 2.00 -13.26 1.92
N GLU A 55 1.33 -12.59 2.84
CA GLU A 55 1.03 -11.16 2.75
C GLU A 55 1.13 -10.52 4.13
N TRP A 56 1.97 -9.50 4.24
CA TRP A 56 1.97 -8.55 5.34
C TRP A 56 1.28 -7.26 4.92
N ASN A 57 0.41 -6.74 5.78
CA ASN A 57 -0.27 -5.47 5.60
C ASN A 57 -0.03 -4.55 6.79
N LEU A 58 0.22 -3.28 6.49
CA LEU A 58 0.19 -2.17 7.44
C LEU A 58 -0.77 -1.11 6.90
N GLU A 59 -1.94 -1.02 7.53
CA GLU A 59 -2.96 -0.02 7.21
C GLU A 59 -3.06 1.00 8.35
N CYS A 60 -3.01 2.30 8.05
CA CYS A 60 -3.11 3.36 9.04
C CYS A 60 -4.15 4.41 8.63
N GLU A 61 -5.17 4.58 9.46
CA GLU A 61 -6.16 5.65 9.38
C GLU A 61 -6.00 6.60 10.58
N LYS A 62 -5.74 7.87 10.30
CA LYS A 62 -5.26 8.86 11.27
C LYS A 62 -4.00 8.35 11.97
N LEU A 63 -4.06 7.99 13.25
CA LEU A 63 -2.94 7.39 14.00
C LEU A 63 -3.20 5.93 14.38
N ASN A 64 -4.38 5.39 14.06
CA ASN A 64 -4.73 4.01 14.35
C ASN A 64 -4.26 3.14 13.20
N CYS A 65 -3.45 2.14 13.50
CA CYS A 65 -2.96 1.22 12.49
C CYS A 65 -3.35 -0.22 12.80
N ASN A 66 -3.51 -1.00 11.74
CA ASN A 66 -3.66 -2.44 11.80
C ASN A 66 -2.49 -3.08 11.05
N ILE A 67 -1.75 -3.93 11.76
CA ILE A 67 -0.81 -4.86 11.16
C ILE A 67 -1.54 -6.18 10.97
N SER A 68 -1.47 -6.77 9.79
CA SER A 68 -2.00 -8.12 9.58
C SER A 68 -1.09 -8.96 8.72
N TYR A 69 -1.17 -10.26 8.95
CA TYR A 69 -0.51 -11.28 8.15
C TYR A 69 -1.52 -12.32 7.72
N LEU A 70 -1.40 -12.74 6.46
CA LEU A 70 -2.14 -13.84 5.89
C LEU A 70 -1.17 -14.73 5.12
N ASN A 71 -1.18 -16.00 5.43
CA ASN A 71 -0.76 -17.07 4.53
C ASN A 71 -1.92 -18.07 4.49
N GLY A 72 -2.15 -18.81 3.41
CA GLY A 72 -3.33 -19.68 3.22
C GLY A 72 -3.76 -20.54 4.42
N VAL A 73 -2.86 -20.78 5.38
CA VAL A 73 -3.09 -21.45 6.67
C VAL A 73 -3.21 -20.49 7.87
N LYS A 74 -2.35 -19.47 7.98
CA LYS A 74 -2.19 -18.64 9.20
C LYS A 74 -2.79 -17.25 9.03
N LYS A 75 -3.44 -16.75 10.09
CA LYS A 75 -4.02 -15.40 10.15
C LYS A 75 -3.58 -14.69 11.41
N TYR A 76 -3.10 -13.46 11.26
CA TYR A 76 -2.75 -12.59 12.37
C TYR A 76 -3.22 -11.17 12.11
N SER A 77 -3.66 -10.49 13.17
CA SER A 77 -3.99 -9.07 13.14
C SER A 77 -3.72 -8.45 14.50
N ARG A 78 -3.11 -7.27 14.49
CA ARG A 78 -2.83 -6.48 15.68
C ARG A 78 -3.07 -5.01 15.40
N LYS A 79 -3.92 -4.40 16.22
CA LYS A 79 -4.12 -2.96 16.23
C LYS A 79 -3.03 -2.30 17.08
N ILE A 80 -2.50 -1.18 16.59
CA ILE A 80 -1.55 -0.33 17.28
C ILE A 80 -1.95 1.13 17.08
N VAL A 81 -1.45 2.01 17.95
CA VAL A 81 -1.62 3.46 17.81
C VAL A 81 -0.24 4.09 17.67
N LEU A 82 -0.04 4.85 16.60
CA LEU A 82 1.18 5.63 16.41
C LEU A 82 1.19 6.82 17.35
N LYS A 83 2.37 7.22 17.79
CA LYS A 83 2.59 8.34 18.71
C LYS A 83 2.06 9.66 18.15
N ASP A 84 2.39 9.95 16.90
CA ASP A 84 2.07 11.22 16.25
C ASP A 84 2.14 11.10 14.71
N TYR A 85 1.68 12.14 14.03
CA TYR A 85 1.71 12.22 12.57
C TYR A 85 3.14 12.30 12.01
N LYS A 86 4.11 12.76 12.80
CA LYS A 86 5.53 12.79 12.40
C LYS A 86 6.08 11.37 12.29
N GLN A 87 5.73 10.47 13.22
CA GLN A 87 6.04 9.05 13.14
C GLN A 87 5.37 8.42 11.91
N LYS A 88 4.07 8.69 11.68
CA LYS A 88 3.34 8.18 10.50
C LYS A 88 4.01 8.59 9.20
N ASN A 89 4.32 9.89 9.05
CA ASN A 89 4.97 10.43 7.86
C ASN A 89 6.37 9.83 7.65
N ASN A 90 7.12 9.58 8.73
CA ASN A 90 8.42 8.92 8.65
C ASN A 90 8.30 7.47 8.18
N ILE A 91 7.27 6.73 8.63
CA ILE A 91 7.00 5.37 8.15
C ILE A 91 6.74 5.38 6.65
N ILE A 92 5.83 6.23 6.16
CA ILE A 92 5.53 6.36 4.73
C ILE A 92 6.80 6.64 3.92
N LYS A 93 7.63 7.60 4.36
CA LYS A 93 8.89 7.94 3.70
C LYS A 93 9.86 6.77 3.65
N LYS A 94 10.02 6.03 4.76
CA LYS A 94 10.90 4.87 4.81
C LYS A 94 10.43 3.75 3.88
N ILE A 95 9.12 3.46 3.86
CA ILE A 95 8.54 2.48 2.94
C ILE A 95 8.86 2.87 1.49
N ILE A 96 8.47 4.06 1.03
CA ILE A 96 8.71 4.51 -0.36
C ILE A 96 10.20 4.53 -0.69
N ASN A 97 11.06 4.95 0.25
CA ASN A 97 12.50 4.99 0.01
C ASN A 97 13.12 3.60 -0.12
N GLY A 98 12.57 2.60 0.58
CA GLY A 98 12.97 1.20 0.51
C GLY A 98 12.48 0.48 -0.74
N MET A 99 11.43 0.99 -1.40
CA MET A 99 10.95 0.45 -2.68
C MET A 99 12.00 0.67 -3.78
N LYS A 100 12.35 -0.41 -4.49
CA LYS A 100 13.25 -0.36 -5.65
C LYS A 100 12.48 -0.04 -6.93
N ASN A 101 13.15 0.60 -7.88
CA ASN A 101 12.54 0.88 -9.19
C ASN A 101 12.44 -0.42 -10.01
N PRO A 102 11.32 -0.70 -10.67
CA PRO A 102 11.20 -1.84 -11.59
C PRO A 102 12.04 -1.70 -12.87
N ASN A 103 12.61 -0.52 -13.15
CA ASN A 103 13.39 -0.23 -14.37
C ASN A 103 14.83 -0.78 -14.35
N GLU A 104 15.23 -1.54 -13.32
CA GLU A 104 16.51 -2.28 -13.32
C GLU A 104 16.36 -3.62 -14.05
N ASN A 105 16.02 -3.63 -15.35
CA ASN A 105 16.08 -4.81 -16.25
C ASN A 105 15.81 -6.18 -15.58
N VAL A 106 14.75 -6.29 -14.77
CA VAL A 106 14.33 -7.58 -14.24
C VAL A 106 13.34 -8.12 -15.24
N VAL A 107 13.68 -9.24 -15.88
CA VAL A 107 12.70 -10.06 -16.59
C VAL A 107 11.61 -10.37 -15.57
N ILE A 108 10.43 -9.77 -15.74
CA ILE A 108 9.32 -9.90 -14.79
C ILE A 108 8.77 -11.31 -14.98
N ASP A 109 9.11 -12.19 -14.05
CA ASP A 109 8.40 -13.43 -13.81
C ASP A 109 7.17 -13.12 -12.93
N ASP A 110 6.15 -13.96 -12.97
CA ASP A 110 4.95 -13.78 -12.13
C ASP A 110 5.20 -14.14 -10.64
N HIS A 111 6.41 -14.60 -10.31
CA HIS A 111 6.81 -15.17 -9.01
C HIS A 111 7.59 -14.21 -8.08
N TYR A 112 7.56 -12.89 -8.34
CA TYR A 112 8.30 -11.91 -7.52
C TYR A 112 7.45 -11.30 -6.39
N PRO A 113 8.09 -10.81 -5.30
CA PRO A 113 7.41 -10.04 -4.26
C PRO A 113 6.71 -8.80 -4.83
N GLU A 114 5.44 -8.59 -4.47
CA GLU A 114 4.69 -7.36 -4.77
C GLU A 114 4.69 -6.45 -3.54
N SER A 115 5.46 -5.36 -3.63
CA SER A 115 5.47 -4.29 -2.64
C SER A 115 4.63 -3.13 -3.14
N LYS A 116 3.58 -2.76 -2.42
CA LYS A 116 2.64 -1.71 -2.84
C LYS A 116 2.26 -0.82 -1.68
N ILE A 117 2.32 0.50 -1.87
CA ILE A 117 1.80 1.46 -0.91
C ILE A 117 0.82 2.41 -1.60
N ILE A 118 -0.34 2.57 -0.98
CA ILE A 118 -1.37 3.53 -1.33
C ILE A 118 -1.42 4.58 -0.24
N ILE A 119 -1.32 5.86 -0.61
CA ILE A 119 -1.36 7.00 0.31
C ILE A 119 -2.47 7.92 -0.17
N TYR A 120 -3.35 8.31 0.74
CA TYR A 120 -4.58 8.99 0.35
C TYR A 120 -5.12 9.92 1.44
N ASP A 121 -5.89 10.88 0.98
CA ASP A 121 -6.87 11.61 1.78
C ASP A 121 -8.20 11.67 1.01
N LYS A 122 -9.11 12.57 1.39
CA LYS A 122 -10.40 12.75 0.71
C LYS A 122 -10.31 13.21 -0.76
N ASN A 123 -9.19 13.83 -1.16
CA ASN A 123 -9.00 14.52 -2.44
C ASN A 123 -7.88 13.91 -3.29
N GLU A 124 -6.84 13.35 -2.65
CA GLU A 124 -5.61 12.92 -3.28
C GLU A 124 -5.37 11.42 -3.06
N HIS A 125 -4.82 10.76 -4.07
CA HIS A 125 -4.54 9.34 -4.05
C HIS A 125 -3.26 9.03 -4.81
N TYR A 126 -2.26 8.49 -4.11
CA TYR A 126 -0.95 8.14 -4.63
C TYR A 126 -0.73 6.64 -4.51
N SER A 127 -0.26 6.00 -5.58
CA SER A 127 0.07 4.57 -5.60
C SER A 127 1.51 4.39 -6.05
N PHE A 128 2.30 3.71 -5.22
CA PHE A 128 3.65 3.28 -5.53
C PHE A 128 3.69 1.75 -5.46
N ASP A 129 4.34 1.11 -6.41
CA ASP A 129 4.45 -0.34 -6.50
C ASP A 129 5.79 -0.77 -7.08
N SER A 130 6.28 -1.91 -6.59
CA SER A 130 7.54 -2.54 -6.97
C SER A 130 7.35 -4.05 -6.96
N ASN A 131 8.00 -4.73 -7.91
CA ASN A 131 8.06 -6.19 -7.95
C ASN A 131 9.31 -6.71 -7.22
N VAL A 132 9.81 -5.94 -6.25
CA VAL A 132 10.99 -6.28 -5.47
C VAL A 132 10.67 -6.09 -4.00
N GLU A 133 11.14 -7.04 -3.21
CA GLU A 133 10.98 -7.04 -1.76
C GLU A 133 11.45 -5.72 -1.12
N ASN A 134 10.60 -5.16 -0.27
CA ASN A 134 10.92 -3.98 0.53
C ASN A 134 11.49 -4.37 1.90
N LYS A 135 12.80 -4.64 1.95
CA LYS A 135 13.51 -4.95 3.21
C LYS A 135 13.41 -3.86 4.28
N GLU A 136 13.19 -2.61 3.88
CA GLU A 136 12.99 -1.53 4.84
C GLU A 136 11.62 -1.62 5.53
N PHE A 137 10.60 -2.12 4.83
CA PHE A 137 9.30 -2.38 5.43
C PHE A 137 9.38 -3.41 6.57
N TYR A 138 10.09 -4.53 6.40
CA TYR A 138 10.22 -5.53 7.47
C TYR A 138 10.89 -4.98 8.74
N LYS A 139 11.85 -4.05 8.61
CA LYS A 139 12.41 -3.34 9.77
C LYS A 139 11.38 -2.45 10.46
N ILE A 140 10.51 -1.80 9.69
CA ILE A 140 9.41 -1.00 10.27
C ILE A 140 8.44 -1.93 11.00
N LEU A 141 8.08 -3.04 10.38
CA LEU A 141 7.19 -4.05 10.95
C LEU A 141 7.72 -4.56 12.30
N ASP A 142 8.98 -5.01 12.36
CA ASP A 142 9.62 -5.48 13.59
C ASP A 142 9.57 -4.42 14.71
N ASN A 143 9.87 -3.16 14.37
CA ASN A 143 9.82 -2.06 15.33
C ASN A 143 8.39 -1.78 15.85
N LEU A 144 7.38 -1.91 15.00
CA LEU A 144 5.98 -1.70 15.39
C LEU A 144 5.41 -2.86 16.21
N LEU A 145 5.86 -4.09 15.93
CA LEU A 145 5.47 -5.29 16.69
C LEU A 145 6.17 -5.37 18.05
N GLY A 146 7.38 -4.81 18.16
CA GLY A 146 8.24 -4.97 19.34
C GLY A 146 8.92 -6.34 19.42
N GLU A 147 8.78 -7.16 18.38
CA GLU A 147 9.46 -8.44 18.19
C GLU A 147 9.70 -8.67 16.69
N ASN A 148 10.61 -9.58 16.37
CA ASN A 148 10.87 -9.94 14.98
C ASN A 148 9.68 -10.71 14.38
N HIS A 149 9.27 -10.33 13.18
CA HIS A 149 8.11 -10.89 12.50
C HIS A 149 8.25 -12.40 12.20
N GLU A 150 9.42 -12.91 11.86
CA GLU A 150 9.61 -14.35 11.61
C GLU A 150 9.37 -15.16 12.89
N ARG A 151 9.91 -14.69 14.03
CA ARG A 151 9.65 -15.30 15.35
C ARG A 151 8.18 -15.24 15.76
N LEU A 152 7.45 -14.21 15.35
CA LEU A 152 6.01 -14.14 15.56
C LEU A 152 5.30 -15.23 14.76
N LEU A 153 5.71 -15.47 13.50
CA LEU A 153 5.10 -16.50 12.65
C LEU A 153 5.32 -17.93 13.14
N GLU A 154 6.41 -18.21 13.86
CA GLU A 154 6.67 -19.51 14.49
C GLU A 154 5.67 -19.83 15.62
N LYS A 155 5.08 -18.81 16.24
CA LYS A 155 4.12 -18.94 17.35
C LYS A 155 2.66 -19.07 16.90
N LEU A 156 2.38 -18.75 15.64
CA LEU A 156 1.04 -18.82 15.01
C LEU A 156 0.77 -20.20 14.44
#